data_AF-A0A524Q5X9-F1
#
_entry.id   AF-A0A524Q5X9-F1
#
_cell.length_a   1.000
_cell.length_b   1.000
_cell.length_c   1.000
_cell.angle_alpha   90.00
_cell.angle_beta   90.00
_cell.angle_gamma   90.00
#
_symmetry.space_group_name_H-M   'P 1'
#
loop_
_entity.id
_entity.type
_entity.pdbx_description
1 polymer ?
#
loop_
_entity_poly.entity_id
_entity_poly.type
_entity_poly.pdbx_seq_one_letter_code
_entity_poly.pdbx_strand_id
1 'polypeptide(L)'
;MKSILVWIYLLNVVFLILHEIDGAYWKEWRFFGTFGRSLSDRSGLSVYLYAHIPIFTVLLYGLVSLELLQGRIISLFFSGFMICHFFLHLLFKMKGHEGFDSPVSKLIFSGTLALSIIQLAATLRVMGE
;
A
#
# COMPACT_ATOMS: atom_id res chain seq x y z
N MET A 1 -21.97 -3.76 8.55
CA MET A 1 -20.85 -2.80 8.39
C MET A 1 -19.49 -3.43 8.65
N LYS A 2 -19.30 -4.14 9.76
CA LYS A 2 -18.05 -4.88 10.05
C LYS A 2 -17.66 -5.86 8.93
N SER A 3 -18.63 -6.61 8.40
CA SER A 3 -18.42 -7.48 7.23
C SER A 3 -17.95 -6.73 5.98
N ILE A 4 -18.48 -5.51 5.75
CA ILE A 4 -18.09 -4.68 4.60
C ILE A 4 -16.67 -4.13 4.77
N LEU A 5 -16.31 -3.69 5.98
CA LEU A 5 -14.94 -3.22 6.28
C LEU A 5 -13.89 -4.30 6.04
N VAL A 6 -14.18 -5.55 6.41
CA VAL A 6 -13.29 -6.70 6.14
C VAL A 6 -13.01 -6.84 4.65
N TRP A 7 -14.04 -6.80 3.81
CA TRP A 7 -13.87 -6.93 2.36
C TRP A 7 -13.12 -5.76 1.74
N ILE A 8 -13.41 -4.52 2.17
CA ILE A 8 -12.69 -3.34 1.69
C ILE A 8 -11.21 -3.43 2.08
N TYR A 9 -10.92 -3.77 3.34
CA TYR A 9 -9.55 -3.93 3.82
C TYR A 9 -8.81 -4.99 3.02
N LEU A 10 -9.44 -6.17 2.84
CA LEU A 10 -8.86 -7.27 2.07
C LEU A 10 -8.53 -6.84 0.64
N LEU A 11 -9.47 -6.20 -0.05
CA LEU A 11 -9.24 -5.68 -1.40
C LEU A 11 -8.12 -4.65 -1.42
N ASN A 12 -8.04 -3.77 -0.43
CA ASN A 12 -6.98 -2.77 -0.36
C ASN A 12 -5.60 -3.41 -0.15
N VAL A 13 -5.50 -4.46 0.68
CA VAL A 13 -4.28 -5.27 0.82
C VAL A 13 -3.90 -5.96 -0.49
N VAL A 14 -4.88 -6.54 -1.21
CA VAL A 14 -4.62 -7.15 -2.52
C VAL A 14 -4.06 -6.12 -3.50
N PHE A 15 -4.66 -4.93 -3.54
CA PHE A 15 -4.19 -3.86 -4.41
C PHE A 15 -2.80 -3.35 -4.03
N LEU A 16 -2.49 -3.24 -2.74
CA LEU A 16 -1.11 -2.98 -2.28
C LEU A 16 -0.15 -4.08 -2.76
N ILE A 17 -0.47 -5.35 -2.56
CA ILE A 17 0.40 -6.46 -2.99
C ILE A 17 0.64 -6.41 -4.50
N LEU A 18 -0.40 -6.17 -5.30
CA LEU A 18 -0.26 -6.02 -6.75
C LEU A 18 0.61 -4.82 -7.12
N HIS A 19 0.48 -3.72 -6.40
CA HIS A 19 1.34 -2.55 -6.57
C HIS A 19 2.79 -2.88 -6.25
N GLU A 20 3.09 -3.58 -5.15
CA GLU A 20 4.47 -3.95 -4.79
C GLU A 20 5.07 -5.00 -5.76
N ILE A 21 4.26 -5.85 -6.38
CA ILE A 21 4.73 -6.74 -7.46
C ILE A 21 5.18 -5.91 -8.68
N ASP A 22 4.39 -4.91 -9.06
CA ASP A 22 4.76 -3.97 -10.13
C ASP A 22 5.96 -3.11 -9.70
N GLY A 23 6.03 -2.72 -8.41
CA GLY A 23 7.14 -1.98 -7.81
C GLY A 23 8.47 -2.74 -7.86
N ALA A 24 8.43 -4.05 -7.63
CA ALA A 24 9.60 -4.92 -7.82
C ALA A 24 10.05 -4.96 -9.29
N TYR A 25 9.11 -5.01 -10.24
CA TYR A 25 9.42 -4.95 -11.67
C TYR A 25 10.07 -3.62 -12.05
N TRP A 26 9.54 -2.50 -11.55
CA TRP A 26 10.06 -1.14 -11.76
C TRP A 26 11.26 -0.78 -10.89
N LYS A 27 11.75 -1.72 -10.06
CA LYS A 27 12.92 -1.55 -9.21
C LYS A 27 12.78 -0.34 -8.27
N GLU A 28 11.62 -0.20 -7.64
CA GLU A 28 11.27 0.92 -6.77
C GLU A 28 12.29 1.21 -5.67
N TRP A 29 13.08 0.20 -5.27
CA TRP A 29 14.18 0.42 -4.34
C TRP A 29 15.15 1.52 -4.79
N ARG A 30 15.27 1.78 -6.10
CA ARG A 30 16.11 2.87 -6.66
C ARG A 30 15.58 4.27 -6.31
N PHE A 31 14.34 4.40 -5.87
CA PHE A 31 13.75 5.66 -5.41
C PHE A 31 14.14 6.01 -3.97
N PHE A 32 14.72 5.09 -3.19
CA PHE A 32 15.27 5.36 -1.84
C PHE A 32 16.63 6.09 -1.90
N GLY A 33 16.69 7.20 -2.63
CA GLY A 33 17.83 8.11 -2.67
C GLY A 33 19.12 7.47 -3.13
N THR A 34 20.24 7.92 -2.56
CA THR A 34 21.58 7.43 -2.90
C THR A 34 21.81 5.98 -2.46
N PHE A 35 21.24 5.58 -1.32
CA PHE A 35 21.32 4.20 -0.83
C PHE A 35 20.64 3.23 -1.79
N GLY A 36 19.40 3.51 -2.20
CA GLY A 36 18.67 2.66 -3.15
C GLY A 36 19.39 2.47 -4.48
N ARG A 37 20.00 3.55 -5.00
CA ARG A 37 20.74 3.54 -6.27
C ARG A 37 22.12 2.88 -6.19
N SER A 38 22.70 2.72 -5.00
CA SER A 38 23.99 2.06 -4.83
C SER A 38 23.88 0.53 -4.78
N LEU A 39 22.68 -0.01 -4.56
CA LEU A 39 22.43 -1.44 -4.52
C LEU A 39 22.42 -2.04 -5.94
N SER A 40 23.04 -3.22 -6.08
CA SER A 40 22.81 -4.07 -7.25
C SER A 40 21.34 -4.50 -7.32
N ASP A 41 20.83 -4.89 -8.49
CA ASP A 41 19.43 -5.33 -8.61
C ASP A 41 19.12 -6.54 -7.72
N ARG A 42 20.07 -7.46 -7.54
CA ARG A 42 19.92 -8.61 -6.65
C ARG A 42 19.81 -8.18 -5.18
N SER A 43 20.67 -7.27 -4.75
CA SER A 43 20.67 -6.73 -3.39
C SER A 43 19.43 -5.87 -3.14
N GLY A 44 19.07 -5.01 -4.09
CA GLY A 44 17.89 -4.14 -4.04
C GLY A 44 16.60 -4.94 -3.94
N LEU A 45 16.44 -5.98 -4.78
CA LEU A 45 15.30 -6.89 -4.67
C LEU A 45 15.26 -7.61 -3.31
N SER A 46 16.41 -8.05 -2.79
CA SER A 46 16.47 -8.71 -1.48
C SER A 46 16.01 -7.76 -0.36
N VAL A 47 16.52 -6.52 -0.34
CA VAL A 47 16.11 -5.49 0.61
C VAL A 47 14.62 -5.19 0.49
N TYR A 48 14.12 -5.04 -0.75
CA TYR A 48 12.72 -4.80 -1.02
C TYR A 48 11.83 -5.92 -0.45
N LEU A 49 12.14 -7.18 -0.71
CA LEU A 49 11.38 -8.32 -0.17
C LEU A 49 11.44 -8.39 1.35
N TYR A 50 12.62 -8.23 1.96
CA TYR A 50 12.76 -8.27 3.42
C TYR A 50 12.02 -7.14 4.12
N ALA A 51 11.96 -5.95 3.53
CA ALA A 51 11.19 -4.83 4.06
C ALA A 51 9.68 -5.10 4.03
N HIS A 52 9.19 -5.83 3.02
CA HIS A 52 7.77 -6.14 2.88
C HIS A 52 7.25 -7.23 3.83
N ILE A 53 8.10 -8.14 4.30
CA ILE A 53 7.70 -9.16 5.28
C ILE A 53 7.05 -8.56 6.54
N PRO A 54 7.70 -7.64 7.30
CA PRO A 54 7.07 -7.05 8.48
C PRO A 54 5.86 -6.19 8.12
N ILE A 55 5.88 -5.48 6.98
CA ILE A 55 4.75 -4.66 6.51
C ILE A 55 3.52 -5.55 6.30
N PHE A 56 3.63 -6.60 5.49
CA PHE A 56 2.51 -7.51 5.22
C PHE A 56 2.06 -8.27 6.47
N THR A 57 2.99 -8.61 7.37
CA THR A 57 2.63 -9.23 8.65
C THR A 57 1.72 -8.31 9.47
N VAL A 58 2.07 -7.03 9.62
CA VAL A 58 1.26 -6.05 10.36
C VAL A 58 -0.10 -5.83 9.68
N LEU A 59 -0.13 -5.71 8.35
CA LEU A 59 -1.37 -5.50 7.60
C LEU A 59 -2.32 -6.71 7.67
N LEU A 60 -1.80 -7.92 7.50
CA LEU A 60 -2.60 -9.14 7.62
C LEU A 60 -3.05 -9.37 9.07
N TYR A 61 -2.22 -9.05 10.06
CA TYR A 61 -2.63 -9.04 11.46
C TYR A 61 -3.76 -8.03 11.72
N GLY A 62 -3.67 -6.84 11.12
CA GLY A 62 -4.72 -5.82 11.16
C GLY A 62 -6.04 -6.35 10.62
N LEU A 63 -6.01 -7.02 9.46
CA LEU A 63 -7.19 -7.65 8.83
C LEU A 63 -7.88 -8.67 9.76
N VAL A 64 -7.14 -9.60 10.35
CA VAL A 64 -7.72 -10.62 11.25
C VAL A 64 -8.13 -10.07 12.61
N SER A 65 -7.66 -8.86 12.96
CA SER A 65 -7.92 -8.21 14.25
C SER A 65 -8.93 -7.06 14.17
N LEU A 66 -9.67 -6.90 13.07
CA LEU A 66 -10.58 -5.75 12.84
C LEU A 66 -11.68 -5.59 13.89
N GLU A 67 -12.07 -6.66 14.58
CA GLU A 67 -13.02 -6.60 15.68
C GLU A 67 -12.44 -5.90 16.92
N LEU A 68 -11.12 -5.93 17.08
CA LEU A 68 -10.38 -5.33 18.19
C LEU A 68 -9.94 -3.90 17.85
N LEU A 69 -9.73 -3.07 18.89
CA LEU A 69 -9.27 -1.69 18.71
C LEU A 69 -7.95 -1.63 17.94
N GLN A 70 -6.99 -2.52 18.22
CA GLN A 70 -5.72 -2.54 17.50
C GLN A 70 -5.87 -2.76 15.98
N GLY A 71 -6.78 -3.63 15.53
CA GLY A 71 -7.00 -3.86 14.10
C GLY A 71 -7.62 -2.65 13.43
N ARG A 72 -8.52 -1.93 14.11
CA ARG A 72 -9.11 -0.67 13.61
C ARG A 72 -8.07 0.45 13.53
N ILE A 73 -7.16 0.54 14.52
CA ILE A 73 -6.03 1.47 14.47
C ILE A 73 -5.13 1.15 13.27
N ILE A 74 -4.78 -0.11 13.05
CA ILE A 74 -4.00 -0.52 11.87
C ILE A 74 -4.76 -0.18 10.58
N SER A 75 -6.07 -0.38 10.52
CA SER A 75 -6.90 0.00 9.37
C SER A 75 -6.84 1.50 9.06
N LEU A 76 -6.86 2.33 10.10
CA LEU A 76 -6.76 3.78 9.97
C LEU A 76 -5.38 4.19 9.44
N PHE A 77 -4.31 3.65 10.01
CA PHE A 77 -2.94 3.92 9.52
C PHE A 77 -2.73 3.39 8.10
N PHE A 78 -3.21 2.19 7.79
CA PHE A 78 -3.06 1.60 6.46
C PHE A 78 -3.77 2.44 5.39
N SER A 79 -5.04 2.77 5.61
CA SER A 79 -5.79 3.62 4.67
C SER A 79 -5.18 5.02 4.52
N GLY A 80 -4.75 5.65 5.63
CA GLY A 80 -4.05 6.93 5.58
C GLY A 80 -2.72 6.85 4.82
N PHE A 81 -1.91 5.83 5.10
CA PHE A 81 -0.65 5.57 4.40
C PHE A 81 -0.87 5.42 2.90
N MET A 82 -1.83 4.61 2.46
CA MET A 82 -2.09 4.38 1.04
C MET A 82 -2.55 5.65 0.29
N ILE A 83 -3.30 6.53 0.95
CA ILE A 83 -3.64 7.85 0.39
C ILE A 83 -2.38 8.69 0.21
N CYS A 84 -1.52 8.79 1.23
CA CYS A 84 -0.26 9.51 1.14
C CYS A 84 0.67 8.90 0.08
N HIS A 85 0.73 7.58 0.01
CA HIS A 85 1.51 6.80 -0.95
C HIS A 85 1.10 7.12 -2.38
N PHE A 86 -0.20 7.15 -2.67
CA PHE A 86 -0.72 7.61 -3.97
C PHE A 86 -0.19 8.99 -4.34
N PHE A 87 -0.27 9.97 -3.43
CA PHE A 87 0.22 11.32 -3.76
C PHE A 87 1.74 11.36 -3.95
N LEU A 88 2.50 10.57 -3.19
CA LEU A 88 3.96 10.48 -3.37
C LEU A 88 4.32 9.97 -4.77
N HIS A 89 3.66 8.91 -5.23
CA HIS A 89 3.86 8.38 -6.58
C HIS A 89 3.39 9.35 -7.67
N LEU A 90 2.29 10.06 -7.45
CA LEU A 90 1.84 11.11 -8.36
C LEU A 90 2.92 12.21 -8.50
N LEU A 91 3.52 12.63 -7.39
CA LEU A 91 4.61 13.61 -7.38
C LEU A 91 5.86 13.09 -8.12
N PHE A 92 6.24 11.82 -7.94
CA PHE A 92 7.36 11.24 -8.68
C PHE A 92 7.06 11.15 -10.17
N LYS A 93 5.84 10.78 -10.56
CA LYS A 93 5.42 10.75 -11.96
C LYS A 93 5.45 12.13 -12.60
N MET A 94 4.98 13.16 -11.90
CA MET A 94 5.06 14.56 -12.35
C MET A 94 6.51 15.05 -12.53
N LYS A 95 7.48 14.46 -11.83
CA LYS A 95 8.92 14.74 -12.00
C LYS A 95 9.56 13.96 -13.14
N GLY A 96 8.78 13.24 -13.95
CA GLY A 96 9.27 12.50 -15.12
C GLY A 96 9.83 11.12 -14.81
N HIS A 97 9.52 10.54 -13.64
CA HIS A 97 9.87 9.14 -13.39
C HIS A 97 9.03 8.21 -14.28
N GLU A 98 9.70 7.50 -15.16
CA GLU A 98 9.08 6.50 -16.04
C GLU A 98 8.76 5.23 -15.24
N GLY A 99 7.48 4.84 -15.25
CA GLY A 99 6.98 3.66 -14.53
C GLY A 99 5.47 3.71 -14.32
N PHE A 100 4.86 2.54 -14.09
CA PHE A 100 3.41 2.42 -13.79
C PHE A 100 2.48 3.03 -14.85
N ASP A 101 2.90 3.01 -16.10
CA ASP A 101 2.13 3.62 -17.20
C ASP A 101 1.18 2.67 -17.94
N SER A 102 1.31 1.37 -17.67
CA SER A 102 0.38 0.39 -18.21
C SER A 102 -1.05 0.67 -17.71
N PRO A 103 -2.09 0.33 -18.50
CA PRO A 103 -3.48 0.46 -18.04
C PRO A 103 -3.75 -0.29 -16.74
N VAL A 104 -3.11 -1.45 -16.54
CA VAL A 104 -3.24 -2.27 -15.33
C VAL A 104 -2.60 -1.58 -14.12
N SER A 105 -1.40 -1.04 -14.26
CA SER A 105 -0.72 -0.27 -13.21
C SER A 105 -1.55 0.94 -12.79
N LYS A 106 -2.13 1.66 -13.76
CA LYS A 106 -3.01 2.81 -13.51
C LYS A 106 -4.29 2.40 -12.78
N LEU A 107 -4.87 1.24 -13.11
CA LEU A 107 -6.03 0.70 -12.42
C LEU A 107 -5.71 0.30 -10.98
N ILE A 108 -4.61 -0.40 -10.75
CA ILE A 108 -4.13 -0.74 -9.40
C ILE A 108 -3.95 0.55 -8.60
N PHE A 109 -3.33 1.56 -9.20
CA PHE A 109 -3.01 2.81 -8.54
C PHE A 109 -4.24 3.69 -8.24
N SER A 110 -5.21 3.79 -9.15
CA SER A 110 -6.46 4.51 -8.87
C SER A 110 -7.35 3.75 -7.89
N GLY A 111 -7.33 2.41 -7.97
CA GLY A 111 -8.06 1.53 -7.07
C GLY A 111 -7.55 1.59 -5.63
N THR A 112 -6.24 1.67 -5.40
CA THR A 112 -5.69 1.86 -4.04
C THR A 112 -6.19 3.15 -3.40
N LEU A 113 -6.22 4.27 -4.14
CA LEU A 113 -6.77 5.53 -3.62
C LEU A 113 -8.25 5.40 -3.27
N ALA A 114 -9.07 4.88 -4.19
CA ALA A 114 -10.50 4.74 -3.98
C ALA A 114 -10.81 3.83 -2.78
N LEU A 115 -10.20 2.65 -2.73
CA LEU A 115 -10.36 1.70 -1.63
C LEU A 115 -9.90 2.31 -0.29
N SER A 116 -8.82 3.08 -0.29
CA SER A 116 -8.30 3.70 0.94
C SER A 116 -9.20 4.80 1.49
N ILE A 117 -9.77 5.64 0.63
CA ILE A 117 -10.77 6.64 1.05
C ILE A 117 -12.00 5.95 1.66
N ILE A 118 -12.50 4.91 0.99
CA ILE A 118 -13.66 4.14 1.46
C ILE A 118 -13.33 3.43 2.78
N GLN A 119 -12.16 2.80 2.89
CA GLN A 119 -11.70 2.12 4.10
C GLN A 119 -11.56 3.08 5.27
N LEU A 120 -10.98 4.26 5.05
CA LEU A 120 -10.80 5.28 6.09
C LEU A 120 -12.17 5.72 6.64
N ALA A 121 -13.11 6.06 5.76
CA ALA A 121 -14.46 6.45 6.16
C ALA A 121 -15.20 5.33 6.91
N ALA A 122 -15.12 4.09 6.41
CA ALA A 122 -15.72 2.93 7.06
C ALA A 122 -15.10 2.63 8.44
N THR A 123 -13.78 2.78 8.57
CA THR A 123 -13.05 2.57 9.82
C THR A 123 -13.46 3.61 10.86
N LEU A 124 -13.46 4.90 10.50
CA LEU A 124 -13.87 5.99 11.40
C LEU A 124 -15.30 5.81 11.90
N ARG A 125 -16.21 5.39 11.02
CA ARG A 125 -17.60 5.11 11.40
C ARG A 125 -17.72 3.98 12.41
N VAL A 126 -17.02 2.86 12.18
CA VAL A 126 -17.01 1.70 13.11
C VAL A 126 -16.30 2.00 14.44
N MET A 127 -15.42 3.01 14.48
CA MET A 127 -14.78 3.45 15.72
C MET A 127 -15.60 4.46 16.52
N GLY A 128 -16.56 5.14 15.88
CA GLY A 128 -17.48 6.08 16.53
C GLY A 128 -18.78 5.44 17.05
N GLU A 129 -19.03 4.17 16.68
CA GLU A 129 -20.10 3.31 17.23
C GLU A 129 -19.64 2.61 18.52
#